data_AF-A0A538NL53-F1
#
_entry.id   AF-A0A538NL53-F1
#
_cell.length_a   1.000
_cell.length_b   1.000
_cell.length_c   1.000
_cell.angle_alpha   90.00
_cell.angle_beta   90.00
_cell.angle_gamma   90.00
#
_symmetry.space_group_name_H-M   'P 1'
#
loop_
_entity.id
_entity.type
_entity.pdbx_description
1 polymer ?
#
loop_
_entity_poly.entity_id
_entity_poly.type
_entity_poly.pdbx_seq_one_letter_code
_entity_poly.pdbx_strand_id
1 'polypeptide(L)'
;MTDERIEKTKSAVESAGNIPADKKAELLGLLSKLKPAIAKVSQTHQEDAQSIARLVEASAQETIRTQKKPERIKRLSHELKQSVETFEASHPDLVSFVTEYSAFLSAMGI
;
A
#
# COMPACT_ATOMS: atom_id res chain seq x y z
N MET A 1 -3.74 11.51 11.42
CA MET A 1 -4.88 10.76 10.85
C MET A 1 -4.38 9.91 9.68
N THR A 2 -4.19 8.62 9.90
CA THR A 2 -3.80 7.68 8.83
C THR A 2 -4.94 7.46 7.84
N ASP A 3 -6.18 7.58 8.32
CA ASP A 3 -7.41 7.41 7.55
C ASP A 3 -7.56 8.41 6.40
N GLU A 4 -7.45 9.70 6.72
CA GLU A 4 -7.55 10.82 5.76
C GLU A 4 -6.51 10.70 4.62
N ARG A 5 -5.33 10.16 4.95
CA ARG A 5 -4.24 10.04 3.97
C ARG A 5 -4.46 8.88 3.00
N ILE A 6 -5.01 7.77 3.49
CA ILE A 6 -5.43 6.64 2.65
C ILE A 6 -6.55 7.09 1.72
N GLU A 7 -7.55 7.82 2.23
CA GLU A 7 -8.63 8.41 1.42
C GLU A 7 -8.08 9.32 0.32
N LYS A 8 -7.16 10.23 0.66
CA LYS A 8 -6.52 11.13 -0.31
C LYS A 8 -5.77 10.36 -1.40
N THR A 9 -5.12 9.25 -1.03
CA THR A 9 -4.42 8.39 -1.99
C THR A 9 -5.41 7.67 -2.91
N LYS A 10 -6.54 7.18 -2.39
CA LYS A 10 -7.62 6.59 -3.20
C LYS A 10 -8.16 7.59 -4.23
N SER A 11 -8.49 8.81 -3.81
CA SER A 11 -8.98 9.84 -4.74
C SER A 11 -7.94 10.19 -5.82
N ALA A 12 -6.65 10.19 -5.46
CA ALA A 12 -5.58 10.39 -6.43
C ALA A 12 -5.49 9.23 -7.45
N VAL A 13 -5.66 7.98 -7.00
CA VAL A 13 -5.69 6.79 -7.86
C VAL A 13 -6.88 6.85 -8.82
N GLU A 14 -8.06 7.23 -8.33
CA GLU A 14 -9.26 7.40 -9.16
C GLU A 14 -9.04 8.44 -10.26
N SER A 15 -8.44 9.58 -9.89
CA SER A 15 -8.16 10.69 -10.81
C SER A 15 -7.01 10.42 -11.79
N ALA A 16 -6.18 9.41 -11.56
CA ALA A 16 -4.98 9.16 -12.35
C ALA A 16 -5.29 8.61 -13.75
N GLY A 17 -5.29 9.43 -14.79
CA GLY A 17 -5.58 8.99 -16.17
C GLY A 17 -4.55 8.02 -16.79
N ASN A 18 -3.39 7.82 -16.17
CA ASN A 18 -2.24 7.10 -16.73
C ASN A 18 -2.15 5.61 -16.32
N ILE A 19 -3.25 5.07 -15.79
CA ILE A 19 -3.36 3.66 -15.40
C ILE A 19 -4.74 3.15 -15.82
N PRO A 20 -4.82 1.89 -16.31
CA PRO A 20 -6.09 1.33 -16.76
C PRO A 20 -7.08 1.17 -15.61
N ALA A 21 -8.37 1.24 -15.92
CA ALA A 21 -9.45 1.17 -14.93
C ALA A 21 -9.42 -0.10 -14.07
N ASP A 22 -9.03 -1.22 -14.66
CA ASP A 22 -8.82 -2.50 -13.96
C ASP A 22 -7.79 -2.38 -12.83
N LYS A 23 -6.60 -1.83 -13.13
CA LYS A 23 -5.54 -1.63 -12.14
C LYS A 23 -5.89 -0.58 -11.09
N LYS A 24 -6.69 0.42 -11.45
CA LYS A 24 -7.23 1.37 -10.46
C LYS A 24 -8.14 0.67 -9.47
N ALA A 25 -9.10 -0.12 -9.97
CA ALA A 25 -10.04 -0.84 -9.12
C ALA A 25 -9.30 -1.81 -8.18
N GLU A 26 -8.30 -2.52 -8.69
CA GLU A 26 -7.43 -3.41 -7.91
C GLU A 26 -6.68 -2.64 -6.80
N LEU A 27 -6.04 -1.52 -7.13
CA LEU A 27 -5.33 -0.68 -6.16
C LEU A 27 -6.26 -0.05 -5.10
N LEU A 28 -7.47 0.37 -5.49
CA LEU A 28 -8.48 0.90 -4.58
C LEU A 28 -9.00 -0.19 -3.62
N GLY A 29 -9.17 -1.41 -4.11
CA GLY A 29 -9.50 -2.58 -3.31
C GLY A 29 -8.43 -2.87 -2.27
N LEU A 30 -7.16 -2.88 -2.69
CA LEU A 30 -6.00 -3.05 -1.82
C LEU A 30 -5.96 -1.96 -0.73
N LEU A 31 -6.05 -0.67 -1.09
CA LEU A 31 -6.07 0.43 -0.12
C LEU A 31 -7.24 0.34 0.87
N SER A 32 -8.36 -0.26 0.46
CA SER A 32 -9.51 -0.49 1.35
C SER A 32 -9.27 -1.61 2.36
N LYS A 33 -8.50 -2.65 1.99
CA LYS A 33 -8.06 -3.73 2.89
C LYS A 33 -6.98 -3.26 3.88
N LEU A 34 -6.13 -2.31 3.47
CA LEU A 34 -5.08 -1.76 4.33
C LEU A 34 -5.64 -1.08 5.59
N LYS A 35 -6.72 -0.31 5.45
CA LYS A 35 -7.33 0.48 6.54
C LYS A 35 -7.66 -0.38 7.78
N PRO A 36 -8.44 -1.48 7.69
CA PRO A 36 -8.69 -2.34 8.84
C PRO A 36 -7.44 -3.11 9.30
N ALA A 37 -6.52 -3.50 8.40
CA ALA A 37 -5.28 -4.20 8.78
C ALA A 37 -4.38 -3.32 9.65
N ILE A 38 -4.18 -2.06 9.26
CA ILE A 38 -3.39 -1.06 9.99
C ILE A 38 -4.08 -0.65 11.30
N ALA A 39 -5.42 -0.60 11.32
CA ALA A 39 -6.15 -0.33 12.55
C ALA A 39 -5.87 -1.40 13.62
N LYS A 40 -5.83 -2.69 13.25
CA LYS A 40 -5.45 -3.78 14.16
C LYS A 40 -4.01 -3.63 14.64
N VAL A 41 -3.07 -3.39 13.74
CA VAL A 41 -1.64 -3.23 14.09
C VAL A 41 -1.45 -2.02 15.00
N SER A 42 -2.18 -0.93 14.76
CA SER A 42 -2.10 0.30 15.55
C SER A 42 -2.53 0.13 17.01
N GLN A 43 -3.28 -0.93 17.35
CA GLN A 43 -3.65 -1.23 18.74
C GLN A 43 -2.45 -1.74 19.55
N THR A 44 -1.49 -2.40 18.89
CA THR A 44 -0.30 -2.99 19.53
C THR A 44 0.98 -2.21 19.22
N HIS A 45 1.07 -1.66 18.00
CA HIS A 45 2.26 -1.04 17.41
C HIS A 45 1.86 0.15 16.55
N GLN A 46 1.50 1.26 17.21
CA GLN A 46 1.03 2.47 16.54
C GLN A 46 2.08 3.07 15.59
N GLU A 47 3.36 3.06 15.97
CA GLU A 47 4.44 3.63 15.15
C GLU A 47 4.64 2.84 13.85
N ASP A 48 4.70 1.51 13.94
CA ASP A 48 4.79 0.62 12.78
C ASP A 48 3.57 0.75 11.87
N ALA A 49 2.37 0.78 12.44
CA ALA A 49 1.13 0.99 11.70
C ALA A 49 1.16 2.29 10.89
N GLN A 50 1.67 3.38 11.47
CA GLN A 50 1.87 4.64 10.74
C GLN A 50 2.97 4.54 9.68
N SER A 51 4.06 3.82 9.95
CA SER A 51 5.15 3.63 8.98
C SER A 51 4.68 2.86 7.75
N ILE A 52 4.00 1.73 7.98
CA ILE A 52 3.43 0.88 6.94
C ILE A 52 2.44 1.65 6.07
N ALA A 53 1.51 2.39 6.70
CA ALA A 53 0.56 3.21 5.94
C ALA A 53 1.29 4.24 5.05
N ARG A 54 2.31 4.92 5.57
CA ARG A 54 3.12 5.86 4.79
C ARG A 54 3.82 5.19 3.61
N LEU A 55 4.35 3.97 3.78
CA LEU A 55 5.02 3.22 2.71
C LEU A 55 4.05 2.83 1.60
N VAL A 56 2.86 2.34 1.95
CA VAL A 56 1.82 1.98 0.97
C VAL A 56 1.29 3.23 0.24
N GLU A 57 1.04 4.32 0.96
CA GLU A 57 0.64 5.58 0.35
C GLU A 57 1.68 6.09 -0.64
N ALA A 58 2.96 6.10 -0.24
CA ALA A 58 4.05 6.59 -1.08
C ALA A 58 4.23 5.73 -2.34
N SER A 59 4.09 4.40 -2.22
CA SER A 59 4.22 3.47 -3.33
C SER A 59 3.01 3.55 -4.27
N ALA A 60 1.79 3.66 -3.75
CA ALA A 60 0.58 3.91 -4.54
C ALA A 60 0.68 5.23 -5.31
N GLN A 61 1.07 6.33 -4.64
CA GLN A 61 1.25 7.63 -5.29
C GLN A 61 2.32 7.61 -6.39
N GLU A 62 3.42 6.87 -6.18
CA GLU A 62 4.47 6.72 -7.20
C GLU A 62 4.02 5.82 -8.37
N THR A 63 3.13 4.86 -8.13
CA THR A 63 2.54 3.99 -9.17
C THR A 63 1.63 4.77 -10.10
N ILE A 64 0.87 5.74 -9.56
CA ILE A 64 -0.08 6.55 -10.32
C ILE A 64 0.54 7.78 -10.97
N ARG A 65 1.82 8.07 -10.67
CA ARG A 65 2.55 9.21 -11.23
C ARG A 65 2.78 9.03 -12.73
N THR A 66 2.79 10.16 -13.44
CA THR A 66 3.07 10.19 -14.89
C THR A 66 4.47 9.68 -15.22
N GLN A 67 5.48 10.05 -14.42
CA GLN A 67 6.82 9.47 -14.50
C GLN A 67 7.00 8.50 -13.34
N LYS A 68 6.69 7.23 -13.59
CA LYS A 68 6.83 6.15 -12.60
C LYS A 68 8.32 5.95 -12.32
N LYS A 69 8.68 5.85 -11.03
CA LYS A 69 10.03 5.48 -10.59
C LYS A 69 10.02 4.06 -10.03
N PRO A 70 10.18 3.02 -10.87
CA PRO A 70 10.06 1.63 -10.44
C PRO A 70 11.05 1.28 -9.32
N GLU A 71 12.28 1.80 -9.35
CA GLU A 71 13.26 1.58 -8.27
C GLU A 71 12.79 2.11 -6.90
N ARG A 72 12.05 3.22 -6.89
CA ARG A 72 11.49 3.78 -5.65
C ARG A 72 10.34 2.93 -5.15
N ILE A 73 9.47 2.47 -6.05
CA ILE A 73 8.35 1.58 -5.70
C ILE A 73 8.88 0.25 -5.16
N LYS A 74 9.92 -0.32 -5.77
CA LYS A 74 10.60 -1.53 -5.26
C LYS A 74 11.16 -1.33 -3.87
N ARG A 75 11.87 -0.22 -3.63
CA ARG A 75 12.40 0.10 -2.31
C ARG A 75 11.28 0.18 -1.27
N LEU A 76 10.22 0.92 -1.57
CA LEU A 76 9.07 1.07 -0.68
C LEU A 76 8.37 -0.26 -0.41
N SER A 77 8.21 -1.12 -1.43
CA SER A 77 7.64 -2.46 -1.28
C SER A 77 8.55 -3.38 -0.46
N HIS A 78 9.86 -3.23 -0.58
CA HIS A 78 10.82 -4.00 0.21
C HIS A 78 10.78 -3.59 1.68
N GLU A 79 10.84 -2.29 1.97
CA GLU A 79 10.72 -1.77 3.33
C GLU A 79 9.37 -2.14 3.95
N LEU A 80 8.29 -2.06 3.17
CA LEU A 80 6.96 -2.52 3.58
C LEU A 80 6.98 -3.99 3.98
N LYS A 81 7.59 -4.86 3.16
CA LYS A 81 7.71 -6.28 3.46
C LYS A 81 8.46 -6.54 4.76
N GLN A 82 9.59 -5.86 4.97
CA GLN A 82 10.37 -5.98 6.20
C GLN A 82 9.58 -5.51 7.44
N SER A 83 8.80 -4.44 7.31
CA SER A 83 7.95 -3.95 8.40
C SER A 83 6.81 -4.90 8.75
N VAL A 84 6.30 -5.71 7.80
CA VAL A 84 5.19 -6.62 8.08
C VAL A 84 5.63 -8.04 8.46
N GLU A 85 6.86 -8.42 8.13
CA GLU A 85 7.43 -9.73 8.45
C GLU A 85 7.47 -9.97 9.98
N THR A 86 7.75 -8.92 10.77
CA THR A 86 7.69 -8.95 12.24
C THR A 86 6.28 -9.17 12.79
N PHE A 87 5.25 -8.91 11.97
CA PHE A 87 3.84 -9.05 12.33
C PHE A 87 3.19 -10.30 11.74
N GLU A 88 3.94 -11.19 11.07
CA GLU A 88 3.37 -12.40 10.43
C GLU A 88 2.61 -13.29 11.41
N ALA A 89 3.14 -13.46 12.63
CA ALA A 89 2.49 -14.28 13.66
C ALA A 89 1.26 -13.58 14.31
N SER A 90 1.27 -12.25 14.40
CA SER A 90 0.27 -11.49 15.16
C SER A 90 -0.82 -10.87 14.28
N HIS A 91 -0.51 -10.52 13.03
CA HIS A 91 -1.37 -9.81 12.08
C HIS A 91 -1.27 -10.42 10.67
N PRO A 92 -1.74 -11.66 10.46
CA PRO A 92 -1.64 -12.35 9.17
C PRO A 92 -2.42 -11.66 8.04
N ASP A 93 -3.46 -10.88 8.38
CA ASP A 93 -4.20 -10.04 7.43
C ASP A 93 -3.27 -9.02 6.73
N LEU A 94 -2.32 -8.46 7.48
CA LEU A 94 -1.41 -7.45 6.96
C LEU A 94 -0.38 -8.06 6.00
N VAL A 95 0.16 -9.22 6.35
CA VAL A 95 1.10 -9.95 5.48
C VAL A 95 0.42 -10.41 4.20
N SER A 96 -0.83 -10.87 4.30
CA SER A 96 -1.66 -11.21 3.14
C SER A 96 -1.85 -9.99 2.23
N PHE A 97 -2.19 -8.84 2.80
CA PHE A 97 -2.29 -7.59 2.06
C PHE A 97 -0.98 -7.22 1.33
N VAL A 98 0.17 -7.28 2.01
CA VAL A 98 1.46 -6.95 1.38
C VAL A 98 1.81 -7.92 0.25
N THR A 99 1.47 -9.19 0.42
CA THR A 99 1.65 -10.21 -0.63
C THR A 99 0.81 -9.88 -1.87
N GLU A 100 -0.48 -9.57 -1.68
CA GLU A 100 -1.36 -9.13 -2.77
C GLU A 100 -0.85 -7.82 -3.41
N TYR A 101 -0.37 -6.88 -2.60
CA TYR A 101 0.18 -5.60 -3.06
C TYR A 101 1.47 -5.78 -3.88
N SER A 102 2.39 -6.63 -3.44
CA SER A 102 3.59 -6.95 -4.22
C SER A 102 3.25 -7.64 -5.54
N ALA A 103 2.27 -8.55 -5.55
CA ALA A 103 1.79 -9.18 -6.78
C ALA A 103 1.19 -8.14 -7.76
N PHE A 104 0.42 -7.18 -7.24
CA PHE A 104 -0.09 -6.05 -8.01
C PHE A 104 1.03 -5.22 -8.65
N LEU A 105 2.06 -4.88 -7.86
CA LEU A 105 3.23 -4.13 -8.36
C LEU A 105 3.99 -4.92 -9.44
N SER A 106 4.20 -6.21 -9.25
CA SER A 106 4.83 -7.05 -10.27
C SER A 106 3.97 -7.14 -11.55
N ALA A 107 2.65 -7.20 -11.42
CA ALA A 107 1.74 -7.15 -12.58
C ALA A 107 1.79 -5.80 -13.33
N MET A 108 2.22 -4.73 -12.65
CA MET A 108 2.49 -3.42 -13.26
C MET A 108 3.86 -3.32 -13.94
N GLY A 109 4.64 -4.41 -13.99
CA GLY A 109 5.97 -4.45 -14.57
C GLY A 109 7.03 -3.79 -13.69
N ILE A 110 6.76 -3.70 -12.39
CA ILE A 110 7.67 -3.15 -11.38
C ILE A 110 8.42 -4.31 -10.75
#